data_AF-A2FBD2-F1
#
_entry.id   AF-A2FBD2-F1
#
_cell.length_a   1.000
_cell.length_b   1.000
_cell.length_c   1.000
_cell.angle_alpha   90.00
_cell.angle_beta   90.00
_cell.angle_gamma   90.00
#
_symmetry.space_group_name_H-M   'P 1'
#
loop_
_entity.id
_entity.type
_entity.pdbx_description
1 polymer ?
#
loop_
_entity_poly.entity_id
_entity_poly.type
_entity_poly.pdbx_seq_one_letter_code
_entity_poly.pdbx_strand_id
1 'polypeptide(L)'
;MNNDKDKFIIFTERDEFDKNQKLESDLYPNSKKRYSLLALCCYHRAVDCFKLLRSKFNSKITQKCLEFSFLVGNPEIMSECLKYQTPNEKCMKYAIISHNIDFVTFLMNEYNIEIDLKYCGIHKNLDSFLVYFDQTNDINKCFVYSSIFNIPSLLEYFLSFGANINEENEVGNTALHIAAFNNSMEAVKALISHGANINEKNRYGKTALF
;
A
#
# COMPACT_ATOMS: atom_id res chain seq x y z
N MET A 1 -2.68 -16.26 -14.98
CA MET A 1 -2.23 -16.13 -16.38
C MET A 1 -0.73 -16.28 -16.37
N ASN A 2 -0.18 -17.36 -16.92
CA ASN A 2 1.27 -17.59 -16.86
C ASN A 2 1.95 -16.77 -17.97
N ASN A 3 3.23 -16.42 -17.80
CA ASN A 3 4.04 -15.73 -18.82
C ASN A 3 4.43 -16.67 -20.00
N ASP A 4 3.55 -17.61 -20.35
CA ASP A 4 3.74 -18.57 -21.44
C ASP A 4 3.31 -17.92 -22.75
N LYS A 5 4.26 -17.27 -23.41
CA LYS A 5 4.03 -16.49 -24.63
C LYS A 5 3.45 -17.35 -25.75
N ASP A 6 3.92 -18.58 -25.93
CA ASP A 6 3.53 -19.42 -27.06
C ASP A 6 2.07 -19.88 -26.93
N LYS A 7 1.66 -20.34 -25.73
CA LYS A 7 0.25 -20.65 -25.47
C LYS A 7 -0.63 -19.41 -25.60
N PHE A 8 -0.13 -18.25 -25.17
CA PHE A 8 -0.89 -17.02 -25.26
C PHE A 8 -1.05 -16.55 -26.72
N ILE A 9 -0.05 -16.72 -27.57
CA ILE A 9 -0.18 -16.48 -29.02
C ILE A 9 -1.31 -17.34 -29.59
N ILE A 10 -1.26 -18.66 -29.37
CA ILE A 10 -2.30 -19.60 -29.85
C ILE A 10 -3.69 -19.18 -29.37
N PHE A 11 -3.80 -18.74 -28.10
CA PHE A 11 -5.06 -18.23 -27.56
C PHE A 11 -5.56 -16.98 -28.29
N THR A 12 -4.66 -16.04 -28.63
CA THR A 12 -5.01 -14.78 -29.31
C THR A 12 -5.33 -14.93 -30.81
N GLU A 13 -5.03 -16.07 -31.44
CA GLU A 13 -5.37 -16.35 -32.84
C GLU A 13 -6.74 -17.04 -33.01
N ARG A 14 -7.46 -17.34 -31.92
CA ARG A 14 -8.79 -17.95 -32.01
C ARG A 14 -9.80 -16.93 -32.52
N ASP A 15 -10.73 -17.36 -33.39
CA ASP A 15 -11.78 -16.49 -33.95
C ASP A 15 -12.63 -15.79 -32.88
N GLU A 16 -12.78 -16.41 -31.71
CA GLU A 16 -13.55 -15.92 -30.57
C GLU A 16 -12.78 -14.93 -29.66
N PHE A 17 -11.51 -14.64 -29.95
CA PHE A 17 -10.67 -13.81 -29.09
C PHE A 17 -11.12 -12.33 -29.11
N ASP A 18 -11.59 -11.84 -27.96
CA ASP A 18 -11.87 -10.41 -27.76
C ASP A 18 -10.69 -9.70 -27.06
N LYS A 19 -9.96 -8.87 -27.82
CA LYS A 19 -8.85 -8.06 -27.28
C LYS A 19 -9.27 -7.06 -26.20
N ASN A 20 -10.55 -6.68 -26.17
CA ASN A 20 -11.12 -5.76 -25.18
C ASN A 20 -11.79 -6.49 -24.00
N GLN A 21 -11.67 -7.83 -23.96
CA GLN A 21 -12.24 -8.64 -22.90
C GLN A 21 -11.80 -8.12 -21.54
N LYS A 22 -12.78 -7.98 -20.65
CA LYS A 22 -12.54 -7.67 -19.24
C LYS A 22 -13.07 -8.78 -18.35
N LEU A 23 -12.26 -9.19 -17.40
CA LEU A 23 -12.52 -10.29 -16.48
C LEU A 23 -12.79 -9.77 -15.07
N GLU A 24 -13.76 -10.38 -14.41
CA GLU A 24 -14.10 -10.16 -13.01
C GLU A 24 -13.70 -11.41 -12.23
N SER A 25 -13.08 -11.23 -11.06
CA SER A 25 -12.71 -12.34 -10.20
C SER A 25 -12.42 -11.84 -8.78
N ASP A 26 -12.84 -12.64 -7.80
CA ASP A 26 -12.52 -12.41 -6.39
C ASP A 26 -11.04 -12.58 -6.06
N LEU A 27 -10.25 -13.13 -6.99
CA LEU A 27 -8.80 -13.27 -6.85
C LEU A 27 -8.03 -11.96 -7.08
N TYR A 28 -8.70 -10.93 -7.60
CA TYR A 28 -8.06 -9.65 -7.91
C TYR A 28 -8.44 -8.56 -6.91
N PRO A 29 -7.54 -7.60 -6.63
CA PRO A 29 -7.85 -6.47 -5.76
C PRO A 29 -9.12 -5.77 -6.24
N ASN A 30 -10.06 -5.48 -5.33
CA ASN A 30 -11.36 -4.88 -5.68
C ASN A 30 -12.16 -5.75 -6.68
N SER A 31 -12.71 -6.86 -6.17
CA SER A 31 -13.31 -7.94 -6.97
C SER A 31 -14.47 -7.53 -7.86
N LYS A 32 -15.20 -6.45 -7.51
CA LYS A 32 -16.30 -5.89 -8.31
C LYS A 32 -15.83 -5.14 -9.56
N LYS A 33 -14.52 -5.01 -9.79
CA LYS A 33 -13.97 -4.34 -10.96
C LYS A 33 -13.59 -5.35 -12.04
N ARG A 34 -13.96 -5.02 -13.28
CA ARG A 34 -13.54 -5.76 -14.47
C ARG A 34 -12.18 -5.26 -14.97
N TYR A 35 -11.22 -6.16 -15.11
CA TYR A 35 -9.85 -5.88 -15.51
C TYR A 35 -9.57 -6.30 -16.95
N SER A 36 -8.88 -5.46 -17.73
CA SER A 36 -8.43 -5.83 -19.07
C SER A 36 -7.37 -6.92 -19.00
N LEU A 37 -7.23 -7.71 -20.07
CA LEU A 37 -6.14 -8.68 -20.23
C LEU A 37 -4.76 -8.05 -19.96
N LEU A 38 -4.53 -6.83 -20.44
CA LEU A 38 -3.27 -6.11 -20.22
C LEU A 38 -3.02 -5.81 -18.73
N ALA A 39 -4.04 -5.37 -17.98
CA ALA A 39 -3.91 -5.16 -16.54
C ALA A 39 -3.63 -6.48 -15.82
N LEU A 40 -4.26 -7.58 -16.24
CA LEU A 40 -3.97 -8.90 -15.68
C LEU A 40 -2.55 -9.37 -16.01
N CYS A 41 -1.99 -9.02 -17.17
CA CYS A 41 -0.57 -9.29 -17.44
C CYS A 41 0.33 -8.59 -16.40
N CYS A 42 -0.01 -7.36 -16.01
CA CYS A 42 0.72 -6.63 -14.98
C CYS A 42 0.62 -7.35 -13.63
N TYR A 43 -0.60 -7.76 -13.23
CA TYR A 43 -0.85 -8.46 -11.97
C TYR A 43 -0.16 -9.82 -11.87
N HIS A 44 -0.07 -10.56 -12.98
CA HIS A 44 0.54 -11.89 -13.02
C HIS A 44 2.03 -11.89 -13.41
N ARG A 45 2.67 -10.72 -13.53
CA ARG A 45 4.06 -10.56 -14.04
C ARG A 45 4.26 -11.17 -15.43
N ALA A 46 3.22 -11.24 -16.25
CA ALA A 46 3.29 -11.82 -17.58
C ALA A 46 3.84 -10.79 -18.59
N VAL A 47 5.14 -10.50 -18.50
CA VAL A 47 5.85 -9.49 -19.31
C VAL A 47 5.74 -9.76 -20.81
N ASP A 48 5.91 -11.01 -21.24
CA ASP A 48 5.88 -11.36 -22.67
C ASP A 48 4.47 -11.25 -23.24
N CYS A 49 3.47 -11.68 -22.47
CA CYS A 49 2.06 -11.51 -22.81
C CYS A 49 1.70 -10.01 -22.87
N PHE A 50 2.20 -9.21 -21.92
CA PHE A 50 2.03 -7.75 -21.92
C PHE A 50 2.61 -7.13 -23.19
N LYS A 51 3.86 -7.47 -23.55
CA LYS A 51 4.53 -6.99 -24.76
C LYS A 51 3.76 -7.40 -26.01
N LEU A 52 3.29 -8.64 -26.09
CA LEU A 52 2.47 -9.13 -27.20
C LEU A 52 1.18 -8.31 -27.36
N LEU A 53 0.46 -8.06 -26.26
CA LEU A 53 -0.77 -7.25 -26.28
C LEU A 53 -0.51 -5.81 -26.75
N ARG A 54 0.62 -5.21 -26.32
CA ARG A 54 1.02 -3.88 -26.77
C ARG A 54 1.38 -3.85 -28.24
N SER A 55 2.18 -4.80 -28.73
CA SER A 55 2.67 -4.78 -30.12
C SER A 55 1.62 -5.20 -31.13
N LYS A 56 0.87 -6.28 -30.87
CA LYS A 56 -0.10 -6.86 -31.83
C LYS A 56 -1.44 -6.14 -31.82
N PHE A 57 -1.93 -5.74 -30.64
CA PHE A 57 -3.30 -5.22 -30.50
C PHE A 57 -3.37 -3.74 -30.13
N ASN A 58 -2.22 -3.08 -29.92
CA ASN A 58 -2.13 -1.73 -29.40
C ASN A 58 -2.96 -1.54 -28.11
N SER A 59 -2.97 -2.56 -27.25
CA SER A 59 -3.77 -2.53 -26.02
C SER A 59 -3.39 -1.32 -25.16
N LYS A 60 -4.39 -0.51 -24.77
CA LYS A 60 -4.17 0.72 -24.02
C LYS A 60 -3.63 0.42 -22.61
N ILE A 61 -2.51 1.04 -22.26
CA ILE A 61 -2.02 1.08 -20.87
C ILE A 61 -2.98 1.95 -20.06
N THR A 62 -3.42 1.42 -18.92
CA THR A 62 -4.37 2.08 -18.02
C THR A 62 -3.72 2.33 -16.67
N GLN A 63 -4.32 3.20 -15.85
CA GLN A 63 -3.87 3.40 -14.47
C GLN A 63 -3.79 2.09 -13.69
N LYS A 64 -4.67 1.11 -13.98
CA LYS A 64 -4.62 -0.21 -13.35
C LYS A 64 -3.39 -1.03 -13.71
N CYS A 65 -2.85 -0.86 -14.93
CA CYS A 65 -1.60 -1.48 -15.31
C CYS A 65 -0.45 -0.94 -14.44
N LEU A 66 -0.37 0.38 -14.30
CA LEU A 66 0.65 1.02 -13.46
C LEU A 66 0.49 0.63 -11.99
N GLU A 67 -0.71 0.74 -11.42
CA GLU A 67 -1.00 0.35 -10.04
C GLU A 67 -0.58 -1.11 -9.77
N PHE A 68 -0.94 -2.07 -10.63
CA PHE A 68 -0.55 -3.47 -10.45
C PHE A 68 0.95 -3.72 -10.63
N SER A 69 1.66 -2.93 -11.46
CA SER A 69 3.12 -3.07 -11.56
C SER A 69 3.85 -2.76 -10.25
N PHE A 70 3.30 -1.83 -9.44
CA PHE A 70 3.81 -1.55 -8.10
C PHE A 70 3.51 -2.70 -7.13
N LEU A 71 2.27 -3.20 -7.12
CA LEU A 71 1.84 -4.27 -6.20
C LEU A 71 2.69 -5.53 -6.30
N VAL A 72 3.07 -5.88 -7.53
CA VAL A 72 3.74 -7.14 -7.82
C VAL A 72 5.26 -6.98 -7.90
N GLY A 73 5.77 -5.74 -7.84
CA GLY A 73 7.21 -5.49 -7.88
C GLY A 73 7.84 -5.79 -9.24
N ASN A 74 7.24 -5.33 -10.36
CA ASN A 74 7.80 -5.53 -11.71
C ASN A 74 8.30 -4.21 -12.32
N PRO A 75 9.61 -3.90 -12.19
CA PRO A 75 10.19 -2.65 -12.70
C PRO A 75 10.07 -2.48 -14.21
N GLU A 76 10.13 -3.58 -14.98
CA GLU A 76 10.05 -3.52 -16.43
C GLU A 76 8.66 -3.05 -16.89
N ILE A 77 7.60 -3.71 -16.42
CA ILE A 77 6.22 -3.30 -16.72
C ILE A 77 5.95 -1.91 -16.16
N MET A 78 6.43 -1.61 -14.95
CA MET A 78 6.29 -0.29 -14.34
C MET A 78 6.90 0.80 -15.22
N SER A 79 8.14 0.64 -15.67
CA SER A 79 8.84 1.63 -16.50
C SER A 79 8.10 1.91 -17.82
N GLU A 80 7.51 0.88 -18.43
CA GLU A 80 6.69 1.04 -19.63
C GLU A 80 5.37 1.74 -19.31
N CYS A 81 4.73 1.43 -18.18
CA CYS A 81 3.48 2.06 -17.77
C CYS A 81 3.65 3.56 -17.45
N LEU A 82 4.78 3.94 -16.85
CA LEU A 82 5.11 5.33 -16.49
C LEU A 82 5.22 6.27 -17.71
N LYS A 83 5.48 5.73 -18.91
CA LYS A 83 5.48 6.52 -20.15
C LYS A 83 4.11 7.06 -20.54
N TYR A 84 3.03 6.49 -20.00
CA TYR A 84 1.65 6.80 -20.38
C TYR A 84 0.77 7.24 -19.21
N GLN A 85 1.16 6.92 -17.97
CA GLN A 85 0.36 7.13 -16.77
C GLN A 85 1.23 7.73 -15.66
N THR A 86 0.60 8.52 -14.80
CA THR A 86 1.26 9.13 -13.63
C THR A 86 0.89 8.34 -12.37
N PRO A 87 1.85 8.05 -11.48
CA PRO A 87 1.56 7.45 -10.19
C PRO A 87 0.52 8.22 -9.38
N ASN A 88 -0.26 7.49 -8.59
CA ASN A 88 -1.26 8.03 -7.68
C ASN A 88 -1.12 7.38 -6.29
N GLU A 89 -1.95 7.76 -5.34
CA GLU A 89 -1.94 7.19 -3.99
C GLU A 89 -2.07 5.65 -3.95
N LYS A 90 -2.74 5.03 -4.93
CA LYS A 90 -2.83 3.56 -5.00
C LYS A 90 -1.50 2.93 -5.40
N CYS A 91 -0.68 3.60 -6.20
CA CYS A 91 0.69 3.17 -6.46
C CYS A 91 1.49 3.11 -5.15
N MET A 92 1.39 4.13 -4.30
CA MET A 92 2.05 4.14 -2.99
C MET A 92 1.54 3.03 -2.07
N LYS A 93 0.20 2.88 -1.96
CA LYS A 93 -0.40 1.78 -1.19
C LYS A 93 0.11 0.42 -1.66
N TYR A 94 0.18 0.21 -2.97
CA TYR A 94 0.67 -1.04 -3.53
C TYR A 94 2.17 -1.25 -3.38
N ALA A 95 3.00 -0.19 -3.42
CA ALA A 95 4.43 -0.27 -3.10
C ALA A 95 4.67 -0.65 -1.62
N ILE A 96 3.87 -0.11 -0.70
CA ILE A 96 3.88 -0.50 0.72
C ILE A 96 3.46 -1.96 0.87
N ILE A 97 2.38 -2.39 0.21
CA ILE A 97 1.92 -3.79 0.26
C ILE A 97 2.97 -4.75 -0.31
N SER A 98 3.72 -4.34 -1.33
CA SER A 98 4.73 -5.18 -1.96
C SER A 98 6.02 -5.30 -1.16
N HIS A 99 6.17 -4.58 -0.04
CA HIS A 99 7.43 -4.45 0.71
C HIS A 99 8.62 -4.06 -0.17
N ASN A 100 8.40 -3.24 -1.20
CA ASN A 100 9.45 -2.78 -2.10
C ASN A 100 9.83 -1.34 -1.74
N ILE A 101 10.92 -1.19 -0.98
CA ILE A 101 11.35 0.11 -0.46
C ILE A 101 11.83 1.05 -1.57
N ASP A 102 12.41 0.51 -2.65
CA ASP A 102 12.84 1.29 -3.81
C ASP A 102 11.63 1.93 -4.49
N PHE A 103 10.50 1.22 -4.56
CA PHE A 103 9.26 1.77 -5.10
C PHE A 103 8.65 2.83 -4.19
N VAL A 104 8.67 2.61 -2.88
CA VAL A 104 8.17 3.59 -1.90
C VAL A 104 8.98 4.89 -1.97
N THR A 105 10.30 4.79 -1.91
CA THR A 105 11.21 5.94 -1.99
C THR A 105 11.12 6.63 -3.35
N PHE A 106 11.04 5.89 -4.46
CA PHE A 106 10.81 6.44 -5.80
C PHE A 106 9.51 7.26 -5.87
N LEU A 107 8.40 6.72 -5.37
CA LEU A 107 7.11 7.41 -5.39
C LEU A 107 7.10 8.67 -4.51
N MET A 108 7.75 8.60 -3.36
CA MET A 108 7.86 9.74 -2.45
C MET A 108 8.74 10.84 -3.05
N ASN A 109 9.92 10.51 -3.57
CA ASN A 109 10.90 11.50 -3.99
C ASN A 109 10.58 12.10 -5.37
N GLU A 110 10.18 11.27 -6.33
CA GLU A 110 9.98 11.72 -7.72
C GLU A 110 8.57 12.26 -7.97
N TYR A 111 7.59 11.84 -7.16
CA TYR A 111 6.17 12.23 -7.36
C TYR A 111 5.56 12.92 -6.14
N ASN A 112 6.31 13.10 -5.05
CA ASN A 112 5.82 13.72 -3.81
C ASN A 112 4.53 13.06 -3.28
N ILE A 113 4.43 11.74 -3.42
CA ILE A 113 3.28 10.98 -2.91
C ILE A 113 3.58 10.59 -1.46
N GLU A 114 2.73 11.04 -0.53
CA GLU A 114 2.90 10.77 0.90
C GLU A 114 2.74 9.28 1.24
N ILE A 115 3.57 8.80 2.17
CA ILE A 115 3.48 7.45 2.74
C ILE A 115 2.36 7.43 3.79
N ASP A 116 1.36 6.57 3.59
CA ASP A 116 0.28 6.37 4.56
C ASP A 116 0.71 5.39 5.66
N LEU A 117 1.04 5.93 6.83
CA LEU A 117 1.49 5.17 8.01
C LEU A 117 0.48 4.11 8.47
N LYS A 118 -0.82 4.30 8.22
CA LYS A 118 -1.83 3.29 8.54
C LYS A 118 -1.64 2.05 7.67
N TYR A 119 -1.36 2.21 6.38
CA TYR A 119 -1.06 1.08 5.50
C TYR A 119 0.25 0.40 5.88
N CYS A 120 1.28 1.16 6.28
CA CYS A 120 2.52 0.58 6.78
C CYS A 120 2.25 -0.36 7.97
N GLY A 121 1.45 0.10 8.94
CA GLY A 121 1.06 -0.71 10.10
C GLY A 121 0.22 -1.93 9.74
N ILE A 122 -0.83 -1.77 8.92
CA ILE A 122 -1.73 -2.88 8.51
C ILE A 122 -0.95 -3.99 7.78
N HIS A 123 -0.01 -3.61 6.92
CA HIS A 123 0.81 -4.55 6.16
C HIS A 123 2.14 -4.90 6.85
N LYS A 124 2.35 -4.46 8.10
CA LYS A 124 3.58 -4.73 8.87
C LYS A 124 4.87 -4.34 8.13
N ASN A 125 4.79 -3.30 7.31
CA ASN A 125 5.91 -2.77 6.56
C ASN A 125 6.58 -1.65 7.36
N LEU A 126 7.44 -2.06 8.31
CA LEU A 126 8.17 -1.14 9.17
C LEU A 126 9.20 -0.31 8.39
N ASP A 127 9.80 -0.86 7.33
CA ASP A 127 10.78 -0.13 6.52
C ASP A 127 10.17 1.11 5.88
N SER A 128 8.97 1.00 5.28
CA SER A 128 8.27 2.15 4.70
C SER A 128 7.86 3.17 5.75
N PHE A 129 7.49 2.69 6.94
CA PHE A 129 7.20 3.56 8.08
C PHE A 129 8.44 4.36 8.50
N LEU A 130 9.61 3.72 8.54
CA LEU A 130 10.87 4.38 8.89
C LEU A 130 11.36 5.33 7.79
N VAL A 131 11.09 5.04 6.51
CA VAL A 131 11.32 6.01 5.42
C VAL A 131 10.49 7.27 5.63
N TYR A 132 9.21 7.16 6.00
CA TYR A 132 8.41 8.33 6.34
C TYR A 132 9.05 9.14 7.48
N PHE A 133 9.46 8.45 8.55
CA PHE A 133 10.07 9.11 9.70
C PHE A 133 11.37 9.83 9.34
N ASP A 134 12.27 9.16 8.60
CA ASP A 134 13.54 9.72 8.15
C ASP A 134 13.37 11.01 7.34
N GLN A 135 12.36 11.05 6.47
CA GLN A 135 12.14 12.18 5.57
C GLN A 135 11.36 13.34 6.20
N THR A 136 10.49 13.06 7.18
CA THR A 136 9.59 14.08 7.77
C THR A 136 10.00 14.52 9.17
N ASN A 137 10.72 13.66 9.89
CA ASN A 137 11.02 13.79 11.30
C ASN A 137 9.78 14.05 12.19
N ASP A 138 8.59 13.60 11.74
CA ASP A 138 7.32 13.77 12.44
C ASP A 138 7.16 12.72 13.55
N ILE A 139 7.85 12.97 14.66
CA ILE A 139 7.91 12.10 15.84
C ILE A 139 6.51 11.78 16.37
N ASN A 140 5.64 12.79 16.44
CA ASN A 140 4.32 12.70 17.05
C ASN A 140 3.38 11.82 16.21
N LYS A 141 3.31 12.04 14.90
CA LYS A 141 2.50 11.20 14.02
C LYS A 141 3.06 9.78 13.97
N CYS A 142 4.38 9.60 13.89
CA CYS A 142 5.00 8.28 13.98
C CYS A 142 4.63 7.57 15.29
N PHE A 143 4.72 8.24 16.44
CA PHE A 143 4.32 7.67 17.71
C PHE A 143 2.88 7.13 17.69
N VAL A 144 1.91 7.93 17.23
CA VAL A 144 0.50 7.52 17.17
C VAL A 144 0.29 6.26 16.32
N TYR A 145 0.92 6.19 15.15
CA TYR A 145 0.74 5.06 14.23
C TYR A 145 1.63 3.85 14.55
N SER A 146 2.68 4.01 15.37
CA SER A 146 3.55 2.91 15.80
C SER A 146 2.79 1.83 16.59
N SER A 147 1.72 2.21 17.29
CA SER A 147 0.80 1.31 17.99
C SER A 147 0.26 0.17 17.12
N ILE A 148 0.12 0.35 15.81
CA ILE A 148 -0.40 -0.68 14.90
C ILE A 148 0.57 -1.86 14.77
N PHE A 149 1.87 -1.63 14.96
CA PHE A 149 2.88 -2.69 14.85
C PHE A 149 2.86 -3.63 16.05
N ASN A 150 2.32 -3.17 17.18
CA ASN A 150 2.32 -3.91 18.44
C ASN A 150 3.75 -4.23 18.94
N ILE A 151 4.67 -3.27 18.79
CA ILE A 151 6.08 -3.36 19.18
C ILE A 151 6.34 -2.31 20.28
N PRO A 152 6.36 -2.68 21.57
CA PRO A 152 6.59 -1.74 22.67
C PRO A 152 7.89 -0.93 22.55
N SER A 153 8.97 -1.56 22.10
CA SER A 153 10.26 -0.87 21.94
C SER A 153 10.22 0.22 20.86
N LEU A 154 9.32 0.14 19.88
CA LEU A 154 9.12 1.21 18.90
C LEU A 154 8.39 2.41 19.52
N LEU A 155 7.43 2.16 20.41
CA LEU A 155 6.77 3.21 21.19
C LEU A 155 7.77 3.89 22.12
N GLU A 156 8.55 3.11 22.86
CA GLU A 156 9.61 3.60 23.76
C GLU A 156 10.65 4.42 23.01
N TYR A 157 11.03 3.98 21.80
CA TYR A 157 11.90 4.73 20.91
C TYR A 157 11.34 6.14 20.67
N PHE A 158 10.11 6.29 20.17
CA PHE A 158 9.55 7.62 19.91
C PHE A 158 9.30 8.44 21.19
N LEU A 159 8.93 7.82 22.30
CA LEU A 159 8.85 8.50 23.60
C LEU A 159 10.20 9.06 24.03
N SER A 160 11.30 8.35 23.77
CA SER A 160 12.66 8.84 24.05
C SER A 160 13.06 10.04 23.19
N PHE A 161 12.43 10.22 22.02
CA PHE A 161 12.54 11.43 21.19
C PHE A 161 11.57 12.54 21.59
N GLY A 162 10.83 12.39 22.70
CA GLY A 162 9.92 13.40 23.21
C GLY A 162 8.53 13.39 22.58
N ALA A 163 8.09 12.27 21.99
CA ALA A 163 6.72 12.12 21.52
C ALA A 163 5.70 12.40 22.65
N ASN A 164 4.63 13.12 22.32
CA ASN A 164 3.52 13.32 23.23
C ASN A 164 2.68 12.04 23.33
N ILE A 165 2.61 11.44 24.53
CA ILE A 165 1.89 10.19 24.76
C ILE A 165 0.38 10.28 24.45
N ASN A 166 -0.19 11.48 24.58
CA ASN A 166 -1.60 11.77 24.30
C ASN A 166 -1.76 12.52 22.97
N GLU A 167 -0.77 12.47 22.09
CA GLU A 167 -0.89 13.05 20.75
C GLU A 167 -2.07 12.46 20.00
N GLU A 168 -2.77 13.30 19.25
CA GLU A 168 -3.92 12.93 18.45
C GLU A 168 -3.60 13.01 16.95
N ASN A 169 -4.07 12.04 16.19
CA ASN A 169 -4.06 12.17 14.74
C ASN A 169 -5.19 13.09 14.23
N GLU A 170 -5.28 13.22 12.90
CA GLU A 170 -6.28 13.99 12.14
C GLU A 170 -7.76 13.74 12.55
N VAL A 171 -8.09 12.62 13.19
CA VAL A 171 -9.45 12.29 13.64
C VAL A 171 -9.62 12.27 15.16
N GLY A 172 -8.62 12.76 15.89
CA GLY A 172 -8.61 12.79 17.36
C GLY A 172 -8.24 11.46 18.01
N ASN A 173 -7.72 10.48 17.25
CA ASN A 173 -7.32 9.21 17.84
C ASN A 173 -5.90 9.33 18.41
N THR A 174 -5.76 8.96 19.68
CA THR A 174 -4.44 8.77 20.31
C THR A 174 -3.83 7.43 19.97
N ALA A 175 -2.54 7.25 20.31
CA ALA A 175 -1.85 5.97 20.20
C ALA A 175 -2.62 4.81 20.88
N LEU A 176 -3.34 5.09 21.98
CA LEU A 176 -4.14 4.11 22.71
C LEU A 176 -5.41 3.70 21.95
N HIS A 177 -6.09 4.66 21.30
CA HIS A 177 -7.22 4.36 20.40
C HIS A 177 -6.79 3.44 19.27
N ILE A 178 -5.64 3.74 18.65
CA ILE A 178 -5.09 2.97 17.55
C ILE A 178 -4.71 1.55 18.01
N ALA A 179 -4.05 1.41 19.17
CA ALA A 179 -3.68 0.12 19.72
C ALA A 179 -4.90 -0.76 20.02
N ALA A 180 -5.93 -0.19 20.66
CA ALA A 180 -7.17 -0.90 20.99
C ALA A 180 -7.92 -1.37 19.73
N PHE A 181 -8.08 -0.50 18.73
CA PHE A 181 -8.73 -0.84 17.46
C PHE A 181 -8.03 -1.98 16.72
N ASN A 182 -6.70 -2.08 16.82
CA ASN A 182 -5.91 -3.12 16.15
C ASN A 182 -5.61 -4.32 17.05
N ASN A 183 -6.24 -4.43 18.23
CA ASN A 183 -5.98 -5.50 19.21
C ASN A 183 -4.48 -5.68 19.53
N SER A 184 -3.75 -4.56 19.60
CA SER A 184 -2.30 -4.52 19.84
C SER A 184 -2.03 -4.50 21.34
N MET A 185 -2.16 -5.67 21.97
CA MET A 185 -2.17 -5.83 23.43
C MET A 185 -0.89 -5.35 24.12
N GLU A 186 0.27 -5.63 23.54
CA GLU A 186 1.57 -5.22 24.05
C GLU A 186 1.72 -3.70 23.97
N ALA A 187 1.27 -3.08 22.87
CA ALA A 187 1.22 -1.62 22.75
C ALA A 187 0.27 -1.00 23.78
N VAL A 188 -0.93 -1.57 24.00
CA VAL A 188 -1.87 -1.10 25.04
C VAL A 188 -1.21 -1.11 26.42
N LYS A 189 -0.56 -2.21 26.79
CA LYS A 189 0.13 -2.33 28.08
C LYS A 189 1.23 -1.28 28.23
N ALA A 190 2.06 -1.12 27.19
CA ALA A 190 3.14 -0.14 27.19
C ALA A 190 2.61 1.30 27.30
N LEU A 191 1.54 1.65 26.57
CA LEU A 191 0.94 2.97 26.63
C LEU A 191 0.36 3.28 28.02
N ILE A 192 -0.36 2.34 28.62
CA ILE A 192 -0.90 2.50 29.97
C ILE A 192 0.23 2.63 31.00
N SER A 193 1.29 1.82 30.90
CA SER A 193 2.42 1.90 31.84
C SER A 193 3.17 3.23 31.76
N HIS A 194 3.16 3.88 30.59
CA HIS A 194 3.74 5.21 30.40
C HIS A 194 2.77 6.36 30.69
N GLY A 195 1.54 6.08 31.16
CA GLY A 195 0.59 7.09 31.61
C GLY A 195 -0.30 7.67 30.51
N ALA A 196 -0.56 6.94 29.42
CA ALA A 196 -1.52 7.37 28.40
C ALA A 196 -2.90 7.59 29.02
N ASN A 197 -3.55 8.70 28.67
CA ASN A 197 -4.88 9.03 29.18
C ASN A 197 -5.94 8.11 28.55
N ILE A 198 -6.49 7.22 29.37
CA ILE A 198 -7.50 6.23 28.97
C ILE A 198 -8.87 6.85 28.65
N ASN A 199 -9.11 8.09 29.08
CA ASN A 199 -10.39 8.78 28.96
C ASN A 199 -10.44 9.78 27.80
N GLU A 200 -9.37 9.91 27.00
CA GLU A 200 -9.38 10.77 25.83
C GLU A 200 -10.51 10.36 24.89
N LYS A 201 -11.17 11.37 24.32
CA LYS A 201 -12.26 11.16 23.36
C LYS A 201 -11.82 11.68 22.00
N ASN A 202 -11.89 10.82 21.00
CA ASN A 202 -11.70 11.26 19.62
C ASN A 202 -12.82 12.19 19.16
N ARG A 203 -12.74 12.67 17.91
CA ARG A 203 -13.75 13.58 17.33
C ARG A 203 -15.15 12.98 17.22
N TYR A 204 -15.31 11.67 17.40
CA TYR A 204 -16.59 10.98 17.47
C TYR A 204 -17.10 10.75 18.90
N GLY A 205 -16.42 11.33 19.89
CA GLY A 205 -16.76 11.16 21.31
C GLY A 205 -16.41 9.78 21.88
N LYS A 206 -15.65 8.96 21.13
CA LYS A 206 -15.28 7.60 21.55
C LYS A 206 -13.95 7.60 22.28
N THR A 207 -13.90 6.88 23.39
CA THR A 207 -12.67 6.50 24.10
C THR A 207 -12.05 5.25 23.47
N ALA A 208 -10.81 4.93 23.82
CA ALA A 208 -10.15 3.71 23.35
C ALA A 208 -10.87 2.39 23.69
N LEU A 209 -11.75 2.38 24.69
CA LEU A 209 -12.53 1.21 25.10
C LEU A 209 -13.78 0.92 24.24
N PHE A 210 -14.22 1.87 23.40
CA PHE A 210 -15.53 1.85 22.72
C PHE A 210 -15.43 1.43 21.24
#